data_AF-A0A934TFL5-F1
#
_entry.id   AF-A0A934TFL5-F1
#
_cell.length_a   1.000
_cell.length_b   1.000
_cell.length_c   1.000
_cell.angle_alpha   90.00
_cell.angle_beta   90.00
_cell.angle_gamma   90.00
#
_symmetry.space_group_name_H-M   'P 1'
#
loop_
_entity.id
_entity.type
_entity.pdbx_description
1 polymer ?
#
loop_
_entity_poly.entity_id
_entity_poly.type
_entity_poly.pdbx_seq_one_letter_code
_entity_poly.pdbx_strand_id
1 'polypeptide(L)'
;YMLYSFIFMFTGVLLGVFSLQQESGFANLILSPEYVNQTLENIENGDPMAIYKQEGKESMFFGIATNNIWVAFFAFIGGILCSIGTVYVLFSNGVMLGVFQYFFYTKGLLATSASVIWLHGTLEISAIIIAGGAGMILGNSLLFPGSYNRVYALQKAVKDAVKIVVGLVPVFIVAAFIESYITRLTEMPLLLKLTIIGLSALFIVWYFIYYPYLVNRKTNETI
;
A
#
# COMPACT_ATOMS: atom_id res chain seq x y z
N TYR A 1 -14.07 6.28 -6.56
CA TYR A 1 -12.62 6.22 -6.81
C TYR A 1 -11.89 5.26 -5.89
N MET A 2 -12.02 5.36 -4.55
CA MET A 2 -11.36 4.39 -3.64
C MET A 2 -11.62 2.92 -3.98
N LEU A 3 -12.87 2.56 -4.30
CA LEU A 3 -13.21 1.20 -4.75
C LEU A 3 -12.45 0.79 -6.03
N TYR A 4 -12.35 1.68 -7.03
CA TYR A 4 -11.59 1.40 -8.24
C TYR A 4 -10.11 1.22 -7.93
N SER A 5 -9.53 2.06 -7.09
CA SER A 5 -8.14 1.94 -6.66
C SER A 5 -7.88 0.62 -5.95
N PHE A 6 -8.79 0.19 -5.08
CA PHE A 6 -8.75 -1.12 -4.46
C PHE A 6 -8.80 -2.24 -5.50
N ILE A 7 -9.71 -2.18 -6.47
CA ILE A 7 -9.83 -3.19 -7.54
C ILE A 7 -8.56 -3.29 -8.37
N PHE A 8 -7.94 -2.18 -8.75
CA PHE A 8 -6.69 -2.21 -9.54
C PHE A 8 -5.52 -2.80 -8.75
N MET A 9 -5.37 -2.41 -7.47
CA MET A 9 -4.38 -3.02 -6.57
C MET A 9 -4.63 -4.53 -6.42
N PHE A 10 -5.88 -4.92 -6.12
CA PHE A 10 -6.25 -6.31 -5.90
C PHE A 10 -6.10 -7.17 -7.16
N THR A 11 -6.45 -6.64 -8.33
CA THR A 11 -6.19 -7.30 -9.62
C THR A 11 -4.68 -7.52 -9.82
N GLY A 12 -3.85 -6.54 -9.46
CA GLY A 12 -2.40 -6.69 -9.45
C GLY A 12 -1.94 -7.83 -8.55
N VAL A 13 -2.48 -7.93 -7.32
CA VAL A 13 -2.18 -9.04 -6.39
C VAL A 13 -2.52 -10.39 -7.01
N LEU A 14 -3.73 -10.55 -7.56
CA LEU A 14 -4.15 -11.79 -8.19
C LEU A 14 -3.26 -12.16 -9.38
N LEU A 15 -2.87 -11.20 -10.20
CA LEU A 15 -1.97 -11.44 -11.33
C LEU A 15 -0.55 -11.75 -10.88
N GLY A 16 -0.04 -11.14 -9.82
CA GLY A 16 1.26 -11.49 -9.24
C GLY A 16 1.29 -12.93 -8.73
N VAL A 17 0.24 -13.34 -8.01
CA VAL A 17 0.04 -14.72 -7.54
C VAL A 17 -0.02 -15.69 -8.73
N PHE A 18 -0.90 -15.40 -9.70
CA PHE A 18 -1.09 -16.24 -10.88
C PHE A 18 0.20 -16.39 -11.69
N SER A 19 0.90 -15.30 -11.97
CA SER A 19 2.16 -15.34 -12.75
C SER A 19 3.24 -16.15 -12.06
N LEU A 20 3.42 -16.02 -10.74
CA LEU A 20 4.40 -16.83 -10.00
C LEU A 20 4.01 -18.31 -9.93
N GLN A 21 2.71 -18.63 -9.93
CA GLN A 21 2.24 -20.01 -10.03
C GLN A 21 2.62 -20.66 -11.36
N GLN A 22 2.63 -19.89 -12.46
CA GLN A 22 2.95 -20.40 -13.80
C GLN A 22 4.44 -20.49 -14.05
N GLU A 23 5.22 -19.54 -13.54
CA GLU A 23 6.67 -19.46 -13.78
C GLU A 23 7.43 -19.09 -12.50
N SER A 24 8.22 -20.02 -11.98
CA SER A 24 9.02 -19.80 -10.75
C SER A 24 10.04 -18.68 -10.88
N GLY A 25 10.52 -18.42 -12.10
CA GLY A 25 11.42 -17.31 -12.44
C GLY A 25 10.79 -15.92 -12.25
N PHE A 26 9.45 -15.83 -12.20
CA PHE A 26 8.74 -14.56 -12.08
C PHE A 26 9.06 -13.82 -10.77
N ALA A 27 9.38 -14.55 -9.68
CA ALA A 27 9.79 -13.94 -8.43
C ALA A 27 11.07 -13.11 -8.58
N ASN A 28 12.06 -13.60 -9.35
CA ASN A 28 13.32 -12.90 -9.59
C ASN A 28 13.11 -11.63 -10.42
N LEU A 29 12.13 -11.63 -11.33
CA LEU A 29 11.81 -10.45 -12.14
C LEU A 29 11.21 -9.32 -11.29
N ILE A 30 10.32 -9.67 -10.35
CA ILE A 30 9.55 -8.69 -9.58
C ILE A 30 10.25 -8.29 -8.28
N LEU A 31 10.85 -9.23 -7.55
CA LEU A 31 11.51 -8.98 -6.27
C LEU A 31 13.01 -8.74 -6.37
N SER A 32 13.60 -8.96 -7.55
CA SER A 32 15.05 -9.08 -7.82
C SER A 32 15.67 -10.43 -7.41
N PRO A 33 16.67 -10.94 -8.16
CA PRO A 33 17.40 -12.15 -7.79
C PRO A 33 18.10 -12.05 -6.43
N GLU A 34 18.61 -10.87 -6.09
CA GLU A 34 19.31 -10.63 -4.82
C GLU A 34 18.36 -10.86 -3.63
N TYR A 35 17.19 -10.22 -3.66
CA TYR A 35 16.18 -10.38 -2.62
C TYR A 35 15.72 -11.83 -2.47
N VAL A 36 15.48 -12.52 -3.60
CA VAL A 36 15.04 -13.92 -3.60
C VAL A 36 16.11 -14.82 -2.99
N ASN A 37 17.37 -14.69 -3.41
CA ASN A 37 18.48 -15.50 -2.91
C ASN A 37 18.72 -15.26 -1.42
N GLN A 38 18.76 -13.99 -1.00
CA GLN A 38 18.91 -13.63 0.41
C GLN A 38 17.75 -14.15 1.27
N THR A 39 16.52 -14.13 0.74
CA THR A 39 15.37 -14.68 1.44
C THR A 39 15.44 -16.21 1.55
N LEU A 40 15.91 -16.91 0.51
CA LEU A 40 16.12 -18.36 0.56
C LEU A 40 17.20 -18.73 1.60
N GLU A 41 18.32 -18.01 1.64
CA GLU A 41 19.37 -18.19 2.64
C GLU A 41 18.84 -17.95 4.06
N ASN A 42 18.03 -16.91 4.26
CA ASN A 42 17.36 -16.63 5.53
C ASN A 42 16.43 -17.77 5.97
N ILE A 43 15.69 -18.37 5.02
CA ILE A 43 14.83 -19.54 5.28
C ILE A 43 15.67 -20.76 5.68
N GLU A 44 16.77 -21.04 4.99
CA GLU A 44 17.69 -22.14 5.30
C GLU A 44 18.33 -21.97 6.70
N ASN A 45 18.63 -20.73 7.08
CA ASN A 45 19.15 -20.38 8.39
C ASN A 45 18.08 -20.34 9.50
N GLY A 46 16.81 -20.63 9.18
CA GLY A 46 15.73 -20.73 10.16
C GLY A 46 15.10 -19.39 10.58
N ASP A 47 15.44 -18.27 9.93
CA ASP A 47 14.84 -16.95 10.16
C ASP A 47 14.35 -16.30 8.86
N PRO A 48 13.19 -16.73 8.31
CA PRO A 48 12.67 -16.26 7.02
C PRO A 48 12.46 -14.75 6.89
N MET A 49 12.41 -14.04 8.02
CA MET A 49 12.14 -12.59 8.10
C MET A 49 13.38 -11.80 8.53
N ALA A 50 14.57 -12.42 8.48
CA ALA A 50 15.82 -11.79 8.86
C ALA A 50 16.16 -10.54 8.01
N ILE A 51 15.60 -10.40 6.81
CA ILE A 51 15.78 -9.19 5.98
C ILE A 51 15.43 -7.90 6.74
N TYR A 52 14.39 -7.96 7.58
CA TYR A 52 14.00 -6.83 8.41
C TYR A 52 15.00 -6.56 9.53
N LYS A 53 15.93 -7.46 9.87
CA LYS A 53 16.88 -7.32 10.98
C LYS A 53 18.24 -6.75 10.54
N GLN A 54 18.59 -6.82 9.26
CA GLN A 54 19.96 -6.61 8.77
C GLN A 54 20.39 -5.13 8.69
N GLU A 55 19.49 -4.22 8.30
CA GLU A 55 19.82 -2.78 8.20
C GLU A 55 19.75 -2.06 9.55
N GLY A 56 20.37 -0.89 9.70
CA GLY A 56 20.14 -0.02 10.86
C GLY A 56 18.66 0.40 10.97
N LYS A 57 18.07 0.35 12.17
CA LYS A 57 16.64 0.69 12.36
C LYS A 57 16.30 2.10 11.90
N GLU A 58 17.20 3.06 12.16
CA GLU A 58 17.02 4.46 11.79
C GLU A 58 17.10 4.67 10.27
N SER A 59 18.10 4.08 9.60
CA SER A 59 18.23 4.19 8.14
C SER A 59 17.05 3.55 7.43
N MET A 60 16.62 2.37 7.90
CA MET A 60 15.46 1.67 7.34
C MET A 60 14.18 2.49 7.53
N PHE A 61 14.00 3.10 8.71
CA PHE A 61 12.85 3.98 9.00
C PHE A 61 12.75 5.15 8.03
N PHE A 62 13.82 5.94 7.88
CA PHE A 62 13.81 7.09 6.98
C PHE A 62 13.69 6.66 5.51
N GLY A 63 14.34 5.56 5.13
CA GLY A 63 14.29 4.99 3.78
C GLY A 63 12.88 4.57 3.39
N ILE A 64 12.25 3.71 4.21
CA ILE A 64 10.89 3.19 3.97
C ILE A 64 9.86 4.32 4.00
N ALA A 65 9.92 5.20 5.01
CA ALA A 65 8.98 6.32 5.11
C ALA A 65 9.03 7.19 3.85
N THR A 66 10.24 7.53 3.40
CA THR A 66 10.45 8.35 2.20
C THR A 66 9.97 7.62 0.95
N ASN A 67 10.32 6.34 0.78
CA ASN A 67 9.90 5.54 -0.36
C ASN A 67 8.37 5.47 -0.48
N ASN A 68 7.68 5.17 0.62
CA ASN A 68 6.22 5.03 0.61
C ASN A 68 5.51 6.36 0.35
N ILE A 69 6.03 7.46 0.90
CA ILE A 69 5.53 8.80 0.60
C ILE A 69 5.71 9.10 -0.90
N TRP A 70 6.84 8.74 -1.51
CA TRP A 70 7.06 8.90 -2.94
C TRP A 70 6.13 8.03 -3.79
N VAL A 71 5.94 6.76 -3.43
CA VAL A 71 5.00 5.87 -4.13
C VAL A 71 3.58 6.45 -4.11
N ALA A 72 3.13 6.94 -2.95
CA ALA A 72 1.83 7.59 -2.82
C ALA A 72 1.74 8.90 -3.62
N PHE A 73 2.79 9.70 -3.61
CA PHE A 73 2.88 10.92 -4.42
C PHE A 73 2.81 10.61 -5.91
N PHE A 74 3.52 9.57 -6.39
CA PHE A 74 3.46 9.12 -7.78
C PHE A 74 2.09 8.55 -8.15
N ALA A 75 1.45 7.77 -7.26
CA ALA A 75 0.09 7.31 -7.46
C ALA A 75 -0.88 8.49 -7.61
N PHE A 76 -0.71 9.55 -6.82
CA PHE A 76 -1.50 10.76 -6.89
C PHE A 76 -1.25 11.55 -8.19
N ILE A 77 -0.01 11.96 -8.45
CA ILE A 77 0.32 12.85 -9.59
C ILE A 77 0.17 12.13 -10.94
N GLY A 78 0.35 10.80 -10.96
CA GLY A 78 0.07 9.95 -12.12
C GLY A 78 -1.38 10.04 -12.60
N GLY A 79 -2.27 10.59 -11.78
CA GLY A 79 -3.63 10.95 -12.14
C GLY A 79 -3.71 11.90 -13.33
N ILE A 80 -2.75 12.84 -13.45
CA ILE A 80 -2.70 13.83 -14.55
C ILE A 80 -2.69 13.14 -15.91
N LEU A 81 -2.10 11.94 -15.99
CA LEU A 81 -2.05 11.12 -17.19
C LEU A 81 -3.36 10.34 -17.39
N CYS A 82 -4.51 11.02 -17.26
CA CYS A 82 -5.84 10.43 -17.42
C CYS A 82 -6.05 9.19 -16.53
N SER A 83 -5.53 9.22 -15.29
CA SER A 83 -5.52 8.10 -14.33
C SER A 83 -4.68 6.89 -14.70
N ILE A 84 -4.08 6.82 -15.89
CA ILE A 84 -3.27 5.66 -16.33
C ILE A 84 -2.03 5.51 -15.43
N GLY A 85 -1.35 6.61 -15.12
CA GLY A 85 -0.19 6.60 -14.22
C GLY A 85 -0.56 6.09 -12.82
N THR A 86 -1.70 6.52 -12.28
CA THR A 86 -2.21 6.02 -10.99
C THR A 86 -2.50 4.52 -11.04
N VAL A 87 -3.15 4.04 -12.10
CA VAL A 87 -3.45 2.62 -12.28
C VAL A 87 -2.17 1.80 -12.34
N TYR A 88 -1.16 2.26 -13.09
CA TYR A 88 0.14 1.60 -13.16
C TYR A 88 0.78 1.46 -11.77
N VAL A 89 0.82 2.53 -10.96
CA VAL A 89 1.42 2.46 -9.62
C VAL A 89 0.67 1.47 -8.73
N LEU A 90 -0.66 1.54 -8.68
CA LEU A 90 -1.48 0.62 -7.89
C LEU A 90 -1.29 -0.84 -8.33
N PHE A 91 -1.30 -1.07 -9.63
CA PHE A 91 -1.18 -2.40 -10.21
C PHE A 91 0.20 -3.01 -9.92
N SER A 92 1.28 -2.25 -10.16
CA SER A 92 2.65 -2.71 -9.91
C SER A 92 2.92 -3.03 -8.44
N ASN A 93 2.40 -2.20 -7.51
CA ASN A 93 2.47 -2.51 -6.08
C ASN A 93 1.65 -3.76 -5.72
N GLY A 94 0.49 -3.94 -6.35
CA GLY A 94 -0.32 -5.14 -6.20
C GLY A 94 0.41 -6.39 -6.66
N VAL A 95 1.01 -6.38 -7.86
CA VAL A 95 1.81 -7.49 -8.40
C VAL A 95 2.95 -7.84 -7.44
N MET A 96 3.70 -6.84 -6.97
CA MET A 96 4.78 -7.04 -6.00
C MET A 96 4.30 -7.72 -4.71
N LEU A 97 3.20 -7.23 -4.12
CA LEU A 97 2.60 -7.84 -2.93
C LEU A 97 2.12 -9.27 -3.16
N GLY A 98 1.49 -9.54 -4.31
CA GLY A 98 1.01 -10.87 -4.69
C GLY A 98 2.14 -11.87 -4.87
N VAL A 99 3.20 -11.48 -5.59
CA VAL A 99 4.41 -12.29 -5.77
C VAL A 99 5.07 -12.57 -4.43
N PHE A 100 5.23 -11.55 -3.57
CA PHE A 100 5.82 -11.72 -2.25
C PHE A 100 5.06 -12.77 -1.43
N GLN A 101 3.75 -12.60 -1.26
CA GLN A 101 2.96 -13.50 -0.42
C GLN A 101 2.92 -14.91 -0.99
N TYR A 102 2.78 -15.04 -2.31
CA TYR A 102 2.77 -16.35 -2.95
C TYR A 102 4.14 -17.03 -2.90
N PHE A 103 5.24 -16.28 -2.97
CA PHE A 103 6.58 -16.82 -2.79
C PHE A 103 6.72 -17.52 -1.42
N PHE A 104 6.33 -16.87 -0.33
CA PHE A 104 6.34 -17.50 1.00
C PHE A 104 5.32 -18.63 1.13
N TYR A 105 4.18 -18.56 0.43
CA TYR A 105 3.24 -19.69 0.34
C TYR A 105 3.89 -20.93 -0.26
N THR A 106 4.67 -20.80 -1.34
CA THR A 106 5.38 -21.95 -1.94
C THR A 106 6.42 -22.59 -1.01
N LYS A 107 6.82 -21.88 0.04
CA LYS A 107 7.76 -22.36 1.07
C LYS A 107 7.07 -22.82 2.36
N GLY A 108 5.73 -22.86 2.40
CA GLY A 108 4.97 -23.22 3.59
C GLY A 108 4.99 -22.15 4.69
N LEU A 109 5.36 -20.91 4.36
CA LEU A 109 5.62 -19.82 5.30
C LEU A 109 4.63 -18.64 5.18
N LEU A 110 3.50 -18.83 4.47
CA LEU A 110 2.49 -17.78 4.26
C LEU A 110 1.98 -17.16 5.56
N ALA A 111 1.69 -17.98 6.58
CA ALA A 111 1.20 -17.47 7.86
C ALA A 111 2.25 -16.57 8.53
N THR A 112 3.52 -16.97 8.49
CA THR A 112 4.65 -16.21 9.01
C THR A 112 4.79 -14.89 8.26
N SER A 113 4.87 -14.92 6.93
CA SER A 113 5.00 -13.71 6.11
C SER A 113 3.82 -12.76 6.26
N ALA A 114 2.59 -13.27 6.21
CA ALA A 114 1.39 -12.47 6.38
C ALA A 114 1.35 -11.79 7.76
N SER A 115 1.65 -12.52 8.84
CA SER A 115 1.61 -11.95 10.19
C SER A 115 2.67 -10.87 10.44
N VAL A 116 3.75 -10.87 9.65
CA VAL A 116 4.87 -9.92 9.76
C VAL A 116 4.65 -8.72 8.85
N ILE A 117 4.27 -8.94 7.59
CA ILE A 117 4.00 -7.85 6.63
C ILE A 117 2.81 -7.01 7.09
N TRP A 118 1.70 -7.64 7.47
CA TRP A 118 0.48 -6.90 7.74
C TRP A 118 0.58 -6.00 8.98
N LEU A 119 1.61 -6.14 9.83
CA LEU A 119 1.88 -5.20 10.92
C LEU A 119 1.95 -3.75 10.42
N HIS A 120 2.72 -3.51 9.36
CA HIS A 120 2.88 -2.20 8.74
C HIS A 120 2.07 -2.09 7.43
N GLY A 121 1.99 -3.19 6.66
CA GLY A 121 1.30 -3.27 5.38
C GLY A 121 -0.18 -2.93 5.45
N THR A 122 -0.85 -3.14 6.59
CA THR A 122 -2.24 -2.71 6.76
C THR A 122 -2.40 -1.20 6.62
N LEU A 123 -1.47 -0.41 7.16
CA LEU A 123 -1.49 1.05 7.02
C LEU A 123 -0.96 1.48 5.66
N GLU A 124 0.17 0.91 5.23
CA GLU A 124 0.87 1.30 4.01
C GLU A 124 0.04 1.02 2.75
N ILE A 125 -0.40 -0.22 2.54
CA ILE A 125 -1.15 -0.61 1.34
C ILE A 125 -2.49 0.14 1.28
N SER A 126 -3.15 0.32 2.43
CA SER A 126 -4.38 1.12 2.51
C SER A 126 -4.12 2.58 2.11
N ALA A 127 -3.04 3.17 2.61
CA ALA A 127 -2.67 4.55 2.27
C ALA A 127 -2.32 4.69 0.78
N ILE A 128 -1.61 3.74 0.16
CA ILE A 128 -1.35 3.72 -1.28
C ILE A 128 -2.66 3.64 -2.08
N ILE A 129 -3.62 2.79 -1.66
CA ILE A 129 -4.94 2.69 -2.31
C ILE A 129 -5.71 4.01 -2.20
N ILE A 130 -5.70 4.67 -1.03
CA ILE A 130 -6.36 5.96 -0.82
C ILE A 130 -5.68 7.06 -1.67
N ALA A 131 -4.36 7.09 -1.73
CA ALA A 131 -3.60 7.98 -2.61
C ALA A 131 -3.93 7.75 -4.09
N GLY A 132 -4.08 6.50 -4.50
CA GLY A 132 -4.58 6.15 -5.83
C GLY A 132 -6.01 6.63 -6.08
N GLY A 133 -6.86 6.61 -5.05
CA GLY A 133 -8.21 7.21 -5.13
C GLY A 133 -8.15 8.70 -5.43
N ALA A 134 -7.24 9.40 -4.76
CA ALA A 134 -6.97 10.82 -4.99
C ALA A 134 -6.41 11.10 -6.39
N GLY A 135 -5.50 10.24 -6.91
CA GLY A 135 -5.00 10.34 -8.28
C GLY A 135 -6.09 10.12 -9.33
N MET A 136 -7.02 9.19 -9.09
CA MET A 136 -8.15 8.98 -9.99
C MET A 136 -9.15 10.15 -9.99
N ILE A 137 -9.37 10.81 -8.85
CA ILE A 137 -10.14 12.06 -8.79
C ILE A 137 -9.53 13.11 -9.72
N LEU A 138 -8.21 13.24 -9.68
CA LEU A 138 -7.46 14.19 -10.49
C LEU A 138 -7.56 13.86 -12.00
N GLY A 139 -7.31 12.62 -12.40
CA GLY A 139 -7.42 12.22 -13.80
C GLY A 139 -8.85 12.29 -14.36
N ASN A 140 -9.84 11.92 -13.56
CA ASN A 140 -11.24 12.02 -13.97
C ASN A 140 -11.68 13.47 -14.15
N SER A 141 -11.15 14.42 -13.36
CA SER A 141 -11.47 15.85 -13.53
C SER A 141 -11.00 16.42 -14.88
N LEU A 142 -9.97 15.84 -15.48
CA LEU A 142 -9.48 16.20 -16.82
C LEU A 142 -10.33 15.59 -17.93
N LEU A 143 -10.68 14.30 -17.79
CA LEU A 143 -11.44 13.55 -18.78
C LEU A 143 -12.92 13.96 -18.81
N PHE A 144 -13.52 14.13 -17.64
CA PHE A 144 -14.94 14.35 -17.43
C PHE A 144 -15.17 15.56 -16.51
N PRO A 145 -14.90 16.80 -16.97
CA PRO A 145 -14.99 18.00 -16.14
C PRO A 145 -16.42 18.45 -15.83
N GLY A 146 -17.44 17.78 -16.41
CA GLY A 146 -18.85 18.16 -16.29
C GLY A 146 -19.10 19.53 -16.90
N SER A 147 -19.75 20.43 -16.15
CA SER A 147 -20.08 21.79 -16.58
C SER A 147 -18.92 22.79 -16.44
N TYR A 148 -17.80 22.39 -15.84
CA TYR A 148 -16.63 23.26 -15.69
C TYR A 148 -15.70 23.16 -16.89
N ASN A 149 -14.89 24.20 -17.14
CA ASN A 149 -13.73 24.04 -18.01
C ASN A 149 -12.68 23.14 -17.33
N ARG A 150 -11.86 22.45 -18.14
CA ARG A 150 -10.90 21.44 -17.65
C ARG A 150 -9.90 21.99 -16.62
N VAL A 151 -9.41 23.21 -16.83
CA VAL A 151 -8.42 23.83 -15.93
C VAL A 151 -9.04 24.08 -14.56
N TYR A 152 -10.25 24.63 -14.51
CA TYR A 152 -10.96 24.89 -13.27
C TYR A 152 -11.37 23.59 -12.56
N ALA A 153 -11.87 22.60 -13.32
CA ALA A 153 -12.18 21.27 -12.78
C ALA A 153 -10.94 20.62 -12.14
N LEU A 154 -9.79 20.71 -12.81
CA LEU A 154 -8.51 20.23 -12.30
C LEU A 154 -8.10 20.98 -11.03
N GLN A 155 -8.15 22.31 -11.01
CA GLN A 155 -7.80 23.10 -9.82
C GLN A 155 -8.64 22.72 -8.60
N LYS A 156 -9.95 22.48 -8.80
CA LYS A 156 -10.85 22.02 -7.74
C LYS A 156 -10.45 20.61 -7.27
N ALA A 157 -10.24 19.68 -8.20
CA ALA A 157 -9.83 18.31 -7.89
C ALA A 157 -8.48 18.25 -7.15
N VAL A 158 -7.50 19.05 -7.56
CA VAL A 158 -6.19 19.15 -6.88
C VAL A 158 -6.36 19.63 -5.44
N LYS A 159 -7.17 20.65 -5.17
CA LYS A 159 -7.40 21.14 -3.81
C LYS A 159 -7.96 20.07 -2.89
N ASP A 160 -8.88 19.25 -3.37
CA ASP A 160 -9.48 18.19 -2.56
C ASP A 160 -8.54 16.97 -2.45
N ALA A 161 -7.86 16.60 -3.52
CA ALA A 161 -6.93 15.48 -3.53
C ALA A 161 -5.67 15.72 -2.69
N VAL A 162 -5.13 16.95 -2.68
CA VAL A 162 -3.97 17.30 -1.83
C VAL A 162 -4.28 17.16 -0.34
N LYS A 163 -5.50 17.48 0.11
CA LYS A 163 -5.91 17.27 1.51
C LYS A 163 -5.83 15.79 1.89
N ILE A 164 -6.24 14.90 0.99
CA ILE A 164 -6.15 13.46 1.19
C ILE A 164 -4.68 13.04 1.30
N VAL A 165 -3.84 13.41 0.34
CA VAL A 165 -2.43 13.01 0.29
C VAL A 165 -1.64 13.51 1.50
N VAL A 166 -1.82 14.78 1.88
CA VAL A 166 -1.18 15.35 3.09
C VAL A 166 -1.64 14.59 4.34
N GLY A 167 -2.92 14.22 4.42
CA GLY A 167 -3.46 13.42 5.51
C GLY A 167 -2.88 12.00 5.60
N LEU A 168 -2.27 11.48 4.52
CA LEU A 168 -1.63 10.16 4.52
C LEU A 168 -0.18 10.18 5.00
N VAL A 169 0.50 11.34 5.00
CA VAL A 169 1.91 11.44 5.43
C VAL A 169 2.13 10.89 6.85
N PRO A 170 1.32 11.26 7.87
CA PRO A 170 1.46 10.66 9.20
C PRO A 170 1.23 9.15 9.21
N VAL A 171 0.35 8.63 8.35
CA VAL A 171 0.05 7.20 8.25
C VAL A 171 1.27 6.43 7.74
N PHE A 172 1.97 6.94 6.73
CA PHE A 172 3.21 6.34 6.23
C PHE A 172 4.34 6.38 7.25
N ILE A 173 4.46 7.47 8.01
CA ILE A 173 5.45 7.58 9.10
C ILE A 173 5.19 6.50 10.16
N VAL A 174 3.93 6.31 10.56
CA VAL A 174 3.57 5.25 11.52
C VAL A 174 3.82 3.86 10.93
N ALA A 175 3.48 3.62 9.66
CA ALA A 175 3.75 2.35 8.99
C ALA A 175 5.26 2.04 8.97
N ALA A 176 6.09 2.99 8.57
CA ALA A 176 7.54 2.85 8.54
C ALA A 176 8.13 2.65 9.95
N PHE A 177 7.54 3.27 10.98
CA PHE A 177 7.93 3.03 12.38
C PHE A 177 7.64 1.58 12.79
N ILE A 178 6.44 1.09 12.49
CA ILE A 178 6.07 -0.30 12.76
C ILE A 178 7.04 -1.24 12.03
N GLU A 179 7.34 -0.97 10.76
CA GLU A 179 8.28 -1.79 9.99
C GLU A 179 9.68 -1.81 10.59
N SER A 180 10.18 -0.65 11.00
CA SER A 180 11.56 -0.48 11.42
C SER A 180 11.85 -0.89 12.85
N TYR A 181 10.86 -0.77 13.73
CA TYR A 181 11.04 -1.02 15.15
C TYR A 181 10.29 -2.26 15.64
N ILE A 182 9.14 -2.57 15.05
CA ILE A 182 8.24 -3.63 15.52
C ILE A 182 8.37 -4.91 14.70
N THR A 183 8.36 -4.83 13.36
CA THR A 183 8.41 -6.02 12.46
C THR A 183 9.65 -6.89 12.69
N ARG A 184 10.75 -6.27 13.15
CA ARG A 184 12.01 -6.95 13.50
C ARG A 184 11.89 -7.88 14.73
N LEU A 185 10.88 -7.68 15.56
CA LEU A 185 10.60 -8.48 16.75
C LEU A 185 9.87 -9.77 16.35
N THR A 186 10.59 -10.69 15.68
CA THR A 186 10.01 -11.93 15.13
C THR A 186 9.34 -12.79 16.19
N GLU A 187 9.91 -12.83 17.40
CA GLU A 187 9.44 -13.56 18.58
C GLU A 187 8.18 -12.96 19.24
N MET A 188 7.64 -11.85 18.70
CA MET A 188 6.43 -11.25 19.24
C MET A 188 5.26 -12.25 19.20
N PRO A 189 4.53 -12.45 20.32
CA PRO A 189 3.35 -13.29 20.37
C PRO A 189 2.33 -12.96 19.28
N LEU A 190 1.76 -13.99 18.65
CA LEU A 190 0.80 -13.82 17.56
C LEU A 190 -0.38 -12.92 17.94
N LEU A 191 -0.87 -13.04 19.18
CA LEU A 191 -1.96 -12.21 19.69
C LEU A 191 -1.64 -10.71 19.64
N LEU A 192 -0.40 -10.32 19.97
CA LEU A 192 0.04 -8.94 19.89
C LEU A 192 0.13 -8.47 18.43
N LYS A 193 0.67 -9.31 17.53
CA LYS A 193 0.70 -9.01 16.09
C LYS A 193 -0.71 -8.76 15.54
N LEU A 194 -1.64 -9.67 15.82
CA LEU A 194 -3.04 -9.56 15.40
C LEU A 194 -3.75 -8.34 16.01
N THR A 195 -3.40 -7.96 17.24
CA THR A 195 -3.96 -6.75 17.88
C THR A 195 -3.50 -5.49 17.14
N ILE A 196 -2.20 -5.38 16.82
CA ILE A 196 -1.66 -4.26 16.04
C ILE A 196 -2.31 -4.19 14.66
N ILE A 197 -2.38 -5.32 13.96
CA ILE A 197 -3.03 -5.43 12.64
C ILE A 197 -4.50 -5.00 12.73
N GLY A 198 -5.23 -5.51 13.72
CA GLY A 198 -6.65 -5.20 13.93
C GLY A 198 -6.90 -3.73 14.26
N LEU A 199 -6.08 -3.12 15.12
CA LEU A 199 -6.18 -1.69 15.46
C LEU A 199 -5.85 -0.82 14.25
N SER A 200 -4.81 -1.16 13.48
CA SER A 200 -4.47 -0.48 12.23
C SER A 200 -5.60 -0.57 11.21
N ALA A 201 -6.20 -1.75 11.02
CA ALA A 201 -7.32 -1.95 10.11
C ALA A 201 -8.56 -1.16 10.57
N LEU A 202 -8.88 -1.21 11.86
CA LEU A 202 -9.98 -0.46 12.45
C LEU A 202 -9.78 1.06 12.24
N PHE A 203 -8.58 1.56 12.46
CA PHE A 203 -8.23 2.96 12.23
C PHE A 203 -8.48 3.36 10.77
N ILE A 204 -7.98 2.57 9.81
CA ILE A 204 -8.17 2.86 8.38
C ILE A 204 -9.66 2.88 8.01
N VAL A 205 -10.41 1.84 8.39
CA VAL A 205 -11.84 1.74 8.07
C VAL A 205 -12.62 2.87 8.72
N TRP A 206 -12.36 3.15 10.01
CA TRP A 206 -13.07 4.19 10.73
C TRP A 206 -12.75 5.58 10.17
N TYR A 207 -11.47 5.94 10.01
CA TYR A 207 -11.07 7.30 9.68
C TYR A 207 -11.22 7.65 8.18
N PHE A 208 -10.94 6.71 7.27
CA PHE A 208 -10.94 7.00 5.83
C PHE A 208 -12.21 6.52 5.10
N ILE A 209 -13.04 5.67 5.72
CA ILE A 209 -14.27 5.16 5.09
C ILE A 209 -15.50 5.61 5.87
N TYR A 210 -15.61 5.22 7.14
CA TYR A 210 -16.85 5.42 7.92
C TYR A 210 -17.05 6.87 8.38
N TYR A 211 -16.02 7.52 8.92
CA TYR A 211 -16.11 8.90 9.39
C TYR A 211 -16.45 9.90 8.26
N PRO A 212 -15.81 9.87 7.08
CA PRO A 212 -16.20 10.72 5.95
C PRO A 212 -17.62 10.45 5.46
N TYR A 213 -18.07 9.19 5.48
CA TYR A 213 -19.46 8.83 5.17
C TYR A 213 -20.45 9.49 6.15
N LEU A 214 -20.17 9.45 7.46
CA LEU A 214 -21.01 10.10 8.47
C LEU A 214 -21.05 11.62 8.30
N VAL A 215 -19.90 12.24 8.05
CA VAL A 215 -19.82 13.69 7.82
C VAL A 215 -20.61 14.07 6.56
N ASN A 216 -20.46 13.33 5.46
CA ASN A 216 -21.21 13.57 4.23
C ASN A 216 -22.72 13.45 4.44
N ARG A 217 -23.17 12.41 5.15
CA ARG A 217 -24.59 12.20 5.46
C ARG A 217 -25.16 13.37 6.27
N LYS A 218 -24.47 13.78 7.35
CA LYS A 218 -24.91 14.91 8.18
C LYS A 218 -25.00 16.20 7.37
N THR A 219 -23.99 16.53 6.57
CA THR A 219 -23.98 17.76 5.76
C THR A 219 -25.12 17.79 4.74
N ASN A 220 -25.49 16.65 4.15
CA ASN A 220 -26.60 16.56 3.20
C ASN A 220 -27.98 16.52 3.87
N GLU A 221 -28.07 16.17 5.15
CA GLU A 221 -29.32 16.27 5.94
C GLU A 221 -29.61 17.72 6.38
N THR A 222 -28.60 18.60 6.43
CA THR A 222 -28.74 20.01 6.84
C THR A 222 -28.98 21.00 5.68
N ILE A 223 -28.93 20.55 4.42
CA ILE A 223 -29.15 21.35 3.20
C ILE A 223 -30.50 20.98 2.60
#